data_AF-A0A376MH07-F1
#
_entry.id   AF-A0A376MH07-F1
#
_cell.length_a   1.000
_cell.length_b   1.000
_cell.length_c   1.000
_cell.angle_alpha   90.00
_cell.angle_beta   90.00
_cell.angle_gamma   90.00
#
_symmetry.space_group_name_H-M   'P 1'
#
loop_
_entity.id
_entity.type
_entity.pdbx_description
1 polymer ?
#
loop_
_entity_poly.entity_id
_entity_poly.type
_entity_poly.pdbx_seq_one_letter_code
_entity_poly.pdbx_strand_id
1 'polypeptide(L)'
;MVSRRVQALLDQLRAQGIQDEQVLNALAAVPREKFVDEAFEQKAWDNIALPIGQGQTISQPYMVARMTELLETDAAVAGAGNWHRFGISNGNPGASCPACLLG
;
A
#
# COMPACT_ATOMS: atom_id res chain seq x y z
N MET A 1 8.17 -3.97 -20.38
CA MET A 1 7.43 -2.88 -21.03
C MET A 1 6.16 -2.67 -20.21
N VAL A 2 6.00 -1.52 -19.56
CA VAL A 2 4.88 -1.26 -18.65
C VAL A 2 3.59 -1.14 -19.47
N SER A 3 2.53 -1.84 -19.08
CA SER A 3 1.23 -1.81 -19.77
C SER A 3 0.62 -0.40 -19.71
N ARG A 4 -0.10 0.02 -20.77
CA ARG A 4 -0.72 1.36 -20.86
C ARG A 4 -1.61 1.71 -19.65
N ARG A 5 -2.31 0.72 -19.11
CA ARG A 5 -3.16 0.85 -17.91
C ARG A 5 -2.36 1.17 -16.66
N VAL A 6 -1.24 0.47 -16.47
CA VAL A 6 -0.33 0.69 -15.34
C VAL A 6 0.21 2.11 -15.41
N GLN A 7 0.67 2.56 -16.58
CA GLN A 7 1.18 3.92 -16.74
C GLN A 7 0.13 4.99 -16.40
N ALA A 8 -1.11 4.82 -16.87
CA ALA A 8 -2.20 5.74 -16.54
C ALA A 8 -2.48 5.82 -15.03
N LEU A 9 -2.43 4.68 -14.32
CA LEU A 9 -2.55 4.66 -12.86
C LEU A 9 -1.39 5.41 -12.21
N LEU A 10 -0.14 5.16 -12.62
CA LEU A 10 1.03 5.84 -12.06
C LEU A 10 0.95 7.36 -12.25
N ASP A 11 0.50 7.82 -13.42
CA ASP A 11 0.33 9.25 -13.70
C ASP A 11 -0.76 9.86 -12.82
N GLN A 12 -1.86 9.13 -12.56
CA GLN A 12 -2.87 9.54 -11.60
C GLN A 12 -2.32 9.63 -10.16
N LEU A 13 -1.52 8.65 -9.73
CA LEU A 13 -0.90 8.66 -8.40
C LEU A 13 0.06 9.83 -8.22
N ARG A 14 0.86 10.15 -9.26
CA ARG A 14 1.71 11.35 -9.28
C ARG A 14 0.89 12.63 -9.15
N ALA A 15 -0.22 12.72 -9.88
CA ALA A 15 -1.14 13.87 -9.77
C ALA A 15 -1.80 13.99 -8.38
N GLN A 16 -1.94 12.88 -7.65
CA GLN A 16 -2.45 12.86 -6.27
C GLN A 16 -1.37 13.16 -5.21
N GLY A 17 -0.13 13.41 -5.61
CA GLY A 17 0.95 13.84 -4.74
C GLY A 17 1.88 12.74 -4.24
N ILE A 18 1.78 11.51 -4.78
CA ILE A 18 2.78 10.46 -4.57
C ILE A 18 4.02 10.84 -5.38
N GLN A 19 5.13 11.09 -4.69
CA GLN A 19 6.38 11.57 -5.28
C GLN A 19 7.50 10.53 -5.22
N ASP A 20 7.31 9.48 -4.42
CA ASP A 20 8.31 8.44 -4.29
C ASP A 20 8.33 7.50 -5.51
N GLU A 21 9.35 7.68 -6.36
CA GLU A 21 9.55 6.84 -7.53
C GLU A 21 9.92 5.38 -7.17
N GLN A 22 10.47 5.09 -5.98
CA GLN A 22 10.71 3.71 -5.56
C GLN A 22 9.38 3.00 -5.33
N VAL A 23 8.45 3.66 -4.64
CA VAL A 23 7.09 3.14 -4.40
C VAL A 23 6.33 2.96 -5.71
N LEU A 24 6.39 3.96 -6.62
CA LEU A 24 5.73 3.86 -7.92
C LEU A 24 6.29 2.71 -8.78
N ASN A 25 7.61 2.51 -8.77
CA ASN A 25 8.25 1.38 -9.47
C ASN A 25 7.86 0.03 -8.85
N ALA A 26 7.79 -0.06 -7.52
CA ALA A 26 7.34 -1.28 -6.84
C ALA A 26 5.89 -1.62 -7.21
N LEU A 27 5.00 -0.62 -7.24
CA LEU A 27 3.61 -0.79 -7.66
C LEU A 27 3.49 -1.25 -9.11
N ALA A 28 4.35 -0.74 -10.00
CA ALA A 28 4.38 -1.14 -11.41
C ALA A 28 4.92 -2.57 -11.63
N ALA A 29 5.80 -3.04 -10.74
CA ALA A 29 6.40 -4.37 -10.82
C ALA A 29 5.47 -5.49 -10.32
N VAL A 30 4.52 -5.17 -9.44
CA VAL A 30 3.58 -6.15 -8.88
C VAL A 30 2.35 -6.28 -9.77
N PRO A 31 2.07 -7.47 -10.36
CA PRO A 31 0.93 -7.68 -11.25
C PRO A 31 -0.39 -7.73 -10.45
N ARG A 32 -1.00 -6.57 -10.22
CA ARG A 32 -2.19 -6.40 -9.38
C ARG A 32 -3.40 -7.22 -9.86
N GLU A 33 -3.51 -7.45 -11.17
CA GLU A 33 -4.55 -8.29 -11.78
C GLU A 33 -4.58 -9.72 -11.24
N LYS A 34 -3.45 -10.26 -10.77
CA LYS A 34 -3.39 -11.62 -10.23
C LYS A 34 -3.98 -11.76 -8.82
N PHE A 35 -4.29 -10.64 -8.17
CA PHE A 35 -4.80 -10.60 -6.79
C PHE A 35 -6.31 -10.33 -6.73
N VAL A 36 -6.96 -10.12 -7.88
CA VAL A 36 -8.40 -9.89 -7.98
C VAL A 36 -9.03 -10.99 -8.82
N ASP A 37 -10.34 -11.17 -8.64
CA ASP A 37 -11.12 -12.10 -9.47
C ASP A 37 -11.09 -11.66 -10.95
N GLU A 38 -11.22 -12.61 -11.88
CA GLU A 38 -11.28 -12.38 -13.32
C GLU A 38 -12.39 -11.38 -13.69
N ALA A 39 -13.49 -11.39 -12.94
CA ALA A 39 -14.59 -10.43 -13.08
C ALA A 39 -14.16 -8.96 -12.89
N PHE A 40 -13.06 -8.73 -12.16
CA PHE A 40 -12.51 -7.40 -11.86
C PHE A 40 -11.19 -7.11 -12.57
N GLU A 41 -10.69 -8.00 -13.42
CA GLU A 41 -9.39 -7.84 -14.11
C GLU A 41 -9.31 -6.52 -14.89
N GLN A 42 -10.41 -6.11 -15.53
CA GLN A 42 -10.48 -4.85 -16.27
C GLN A 42 -10.33 -3.61 -15.38
N LYS A 43 -10.73 -3.73 -14.10
CA LYS A 43 -10.69 -2.67 -13.10
C LYS A 43 -9.49 -2.80 -12.15
N ALA A 44 -8.65 -3.83 -12.31
CA ALA A 44 -7.53 -4.11 -11.41
C ALA A 44 -6.57 -2.92 -11.26
N TRP A 45 -6.44 -2.14 -12.33
CA TRP A 45 -5.55 -0.97 -12.43
C TRP A 45 -6.27 0.37 -12.26
N ASP A 46 -7.55 0.35 -11.87
CA ASP A 46 -8.25 1.56 -11.48
C ASP A 46 -7.90 1.91 -10.03
N ASN A 47 -7.91 3.21 -9.69
CA ASN A 47 -7.64 3.68 -8.34
C ASN A 47 -8.85 3.46 -7.40
N ILE A 48 -9.31 2.21 -7.28
CA ILE A 48 -10.47 1.80 -6.49
C ILE A 48 -10.15 0.59 -5.61
N ALA A 49 -10.95 0.42 -4.57
CA ALA A 49 -10.90 -0.76 -3.73
C ALA A 49 -11.74 -1.86 -4.40
N LEU A 50 -11.22 -3.10 -4.40
CA LEU A 50 -11.87 -4.23 -5.05
C LEU A 50 -12.05 -5.38 -4.06
N PRO A 51 -13.18 -6.10 -4.10
CA PRO A 51 -13.35 -7.29 -3.29
C PRO A 51 -12.42 -8.41 -3.81
N ILE A 52 -11.73 -9.09 -2.90
CA ILE A 52 -10.85 -10.25 -3.21
C ILE A 52 -11.45 -11.57 -2.73
N GLY A 53 -12.74 -11.55 -2.38
CA GLY A 53 -13.43 -12.69 -1.80
C GLY A 53 -13.27 -12.77 -0.27
N GLN A 54 -13.98 -13.73 0.33
CA GLN A 54 -13.98 -14.00 1.78
C GLN A 54 -14.30 -12.77 2.66
N GLY A 55 -15.09 -11.82 2.15
CA GLY A 55 -15.40 -10.56 2.85
C GLY A 55 -14.23 -9.58 2.94
N GLN A 56 -13.10 -9.85 2.29
CA GLN A 56 -11.93 -8.98 2.27
C GLN A 56 -11.88 -8.12 1.00
N THR A 57 -11.22 -6.97 1.12
CA THR A 57 -11.10 -5.98 0.04
C THR A 57 -9.63 -5.62 -0.12
N ILE A 58 -9.13 -5.61 -1.36
CA ILE A 58 -7.83 -5.01 -1.66
C ILE A 58 -7.97 -3.49 -1.68
N SER A 59 -7.15 -2.81 -0.88
CA SER A 59 -7.13 -1.36 -0.76
C SER A 59 -6.81 -0.67 -2.09
N GLN A 60 -7.26 0.57 -2.23
CA GLN A 60 -6.97 1.44 -3.38
C GLN A 60 -5.45 1.57 -3.56
N PRO A 61 -4.94 1.55 -4.82
CA PRO A 61 -3.53 1.79 -5.11
C PRO A 61 -2.96 3.05 -4.46
N TYR A 62 -3.73 4.15 -4.41
CA TYR A 62 -3.33 5.38 -3.73
C TYR A 62 -3.07 5.17 -2.23
N MET A 63 -3.99 4.52 -1.53
CA MET A 63 -3.83 4.28 -0.10
C MET A 63 -2.61 3.42 0.19
N VAL A 64 -2.37 2.38 -0.63
CA VAL A 64 -1.17 1.54 -0.53
C VAL A 64 0.08 2.37 -0.76
N ALA A 65 0.14 3.15 -1.84
CA ALA A 65 1.27 4.03 -2.14
C ALA A 65 1.57 4.98 -0.98
N ARG A 66 0.52 5.63 -0.45
CA ARG A 66 0.65 6.61 0.62
C ARG A 66 1.11 5.99 1.93
N MET A 67 0.58 4.82 2.29
CA MET A 67 1.03 4.08 3.47
C MET A 67 2.49 3.66 3.33
N THR A 68 2.91 3.23 2.14
CA THR A 68 4.30 2.87 1.87
C THR A 68 5.24 4.06 1.97
N GLU A 69 4.91 5.23 1.40
CA GLU A 69 5.71 6.47 1.56
C GLU A 69 5.91 6.85 3.04
N LEU A 70 4.85 6.71 3.84
CA LEU A 70 4.91 6.99 5.28
C LEU A 70 5.76 5.95 6.03
N LEU A 71 5.72 4.69 5.61
CA LEU A 71 6.52 3.61 6.20
C LEU A 71 7.99 3.69 5.81
N GLU A 72 8.37 4.16 4.62
CA GLU A 72 9.79 4.40 4.32
C GLU A 72 10.35 5.57 5.14
N THR A 73 9.51 6.57 5.39
CA THR A 73 9.84 7.65 6.33
C THR A 73 10.03 7.10 7.75
N ASP A 74 9.24 6.09 8.14
CA ASP A 74 9.32 5.46 9.46
C ASP A 74 10.36 4.33 9.55
N ALA A 75 10.76 3.68 8.45
CA ALA A 75 11.81 2.67 8.45
C ALA A 75 13.18 3.29 8.79
N ALA A 76 13.39 4.56 8.40
CA ALA A 76 14.48 5.38 8.91
C ALA A 76 14.39 5.61 10.44
N VAL A 77 13.19 5.56 11.03
CA VAL A 77 12.94 5.65 12.47
C VAL A 77 12.98 4.27 13.16
N ALA A 78 12.61 3.19 12.47
CA ALA A 78 12.66 1.82 12.95
C ALA A 78 14.11 1.31 13.05
N GLY A 79 15.01 1.83 12.20
CA GLY A 79 16.47 1.67 12.35
C GLY A 79 17.08 2.50 13.49
N ALA A 80 16.34 3.46 14.03
CA ALA A 80 16.79 4.38 15.07
C ALA A 80 15.85 4.38 16.28
N GLY A 81 15.50 3.20 16.79
CA GLY A 81 15.25 2.94 18.22
C GLY A 81 14.36 3.92 19.02
N ASN A 82 13.41 4.63 18.39
CA ASN A 82 12.59 5.62 19.09
C ASN A 82 11.08 5.34 18.97
N TRP A 83 10.73 4.10 19.32
CA TRP A 83 9.37 3.60 19.53
C TRP A 83 8.58 4.41 20.58
N HIS A 84 9.25 5.24 21.39
CA HIS A 84 8.62 6.12 22.37
C HIS A 84 7.75 7.22 21.73
N ARG A 85 8.02 7.65 20.49
CA ARG A 85 7.18 8.66 19.80
C ARG A 85 5.79 8.13 19.46
N PHE A 86 5.67 6.82 19.24
CA PHE A 86 4.41 6.13 18.97
C PHE A 86 3.72 5.60 20.24
N GLY A 87 4.21 5.97 21.43
CA GLY A 87 3.64 5.54 22.71
C GLY A 87 3.85 4.05 23.01
N ILE A 88 4.71 3.35 22.27
CA ILE A 88 5.02 1.95 22.49
C ILE A 88 6.19 1.90 23.48
N SER A 89 5.88 1.81 24.78
CA SER A 89 6.89 1.52 25.80
C SER A 89 7.34 0.07 25.64
N ASN A 90 8.66 -0.11 25.58
CA ASN A 90 9.30 -1.39 25.25
C ASN A 90 8.74 -2.59 26.03
N GLY A 91 8.39 -3.64 25.29
CA GLY A 91 8.38 -5.00 25.81
C GLY A 91 7.18 -5.85 25.42
N ASN A 92 7.16 -6.41 24.20
CA ASN A 92 6.58 -7.75 24.00
C ASN A 92 6.96 -8.36 22.63
N PRO A 93 7.48 -9.60 22.54
CA PRO A 93 7.58 -10.38 21.30
C PRO A 93 6.23 -10.82 20.71
N GLY A 94 5.11 -10.30 21.21
CA GLY A 94 3.76 -10.51 20.70
C GLY A 94 3.09 -9.19 20.28
N ALA A 95 3.77 -8.36 19.48
CA ALA A 95 3.23 -7.11 18.96
C ALA A 95 1.99 -7.37 18.09
N SER A 96 0.83 -7.46 18.75
CA SER A 96 -0.47 -7.36 18.12
C SER A 96 -0.56 -5.98 17.46
N CYS A 97 -0.59 -5.99 16.14
CA CYS A 97 -0.76 -4.83 15.29
C CYS A 97 -1.95 -3.96 15.75
N PRO A 98 -1.84 -2.63 15.73
CA PRO A 98 -2.97 -1.74 16.00
C PRO A 98 -4.04 -1.79 14.89
N ALA A 99 -3.74 -2.38 13.73
CA ALA A 99 -4.72 -2.63 12.67
C ALA A 99 -5.71 -3.78 12.97
N CYS A 100 -5.51 -4.54 14.06
CA CYS A 100 -6.42 -5.63 14.46
C CYS A 100 -7.56 -5.17 15.42
N LEU A 101 -7.61 -3.90 15.84
CA LEU A 101 -8.55 -3.38 16.83
C LEU A 101 -9.33 -2.13 16.38
N LEU A 102 -9.44 -1.91 15.07
CA LEU A 102 -10.46 -1.02 14.52
C LEU A 102 -11.57 -1.89 13.96
N GLY A 103 -12.61 -2.06 14.76
CA GLY A 103 -13.94 -2.42 14.27
C GLY A 103 -14.54 -1.32 13.40
#